data_AF-A0A3A0V4D8-F1
#
_entry.id   AF-A0A3A0V4D8-F1
#
_cell.length_a   1.000
_cell.length_b   1.000
_cell.length_c   1.000
_cell.angle_alpha   90.00
_cell.angle_beta   90.00
_cell.angle_gamma   90.00
#
_symmetry.space_group_name_H-M   'P 1'
#
loop_
_entity.id
_entity.type
_entity.pdbx_description
1 polymer ?
#
loop_
_entity_poly.entity_id
_entity_poly.type
_entity_poly.pdbx_seq_one_letter_code
_entity_poly.pdbx_strand_id
1 'polypeptide(L)' 'MLIKQKGIIIKTVDYGESYKIISILNEYGAKVPLMVRRAKKSKSGLQANTQLF' A
#
# COMPACT_ATOMS: atom_id res chain seq x y z
N MET A 1 -12.68 -5.92 12.89
CA MET A 1 -11.62 -5.43 13.79
C MET A 1 -10.43 -5.04 12.92
N LEU A 2 -9.98 -3.79 12.96
CA LEU A 2 -8.83 -3.32 12.18
C LEU A 2 -7.56 -3.45 13.04
N ILE A 3 -6.53 -4.09 12.51
CA ILE A 3 -5.24 -4.27 13.20
C ILE A 3 -4.26 -3.25 12.62
N LYS A 4 -3.68 -2.43 13.49
CA LYS A 4 -2.61 -1.51 13.08
C LYS A 4 -1.31 -2.30 13.05
N GLN A 5 -0.68 -2.36 11.88
CA GLN A 5 0.59 -3.04 11.68
C GLN A 5 1.60 -2.09 11.06
N LYS A 6 2.86 -2.20 11.48
CA LYS A 6 3.99 -1.48 10.89
C LYS A 6 4.68 -2.38 9.87
N GLY A 7 5.20 -1.77 8.81
CA GLY A 7 5.91 -2.48 7.76
C GLY A 7 6.38 -1.53 6.67
N ILE A 8 7.18 -2.07 5.75
CA ILE A 8 7.70 -1.35 4.60
C ILE A 8 7.04 -1.83 3.30
N ILE A 9 6.88 -0.94 2.33
CA ILE A 9 6.32 -1.30 1.03
C ILE A 9 7.46 -1.85 0.17
N ILE A 10 7.33 -3.12 -0.23
CA ILE A 10 8.35 -3.82 -1.03
C ILE A 10 7.96 -3.94 -2.51
N LYS A 11 6.68 -3.74 -2.83
CA LYS A 11 6.17 -3.80 -4.20
C LYS A 11 4.92 -2.95 -4.32
N THR A 12 4.82 -2.18 -5.38
CA THR A 12 3.62 -1.45 -5.76
C THR A 12 3.25 -1.83 -7.19
N VAL A 13 1.99 -2.21 -7.39
CA VAL A 13 1.43 -2.57 -8.69
C VAL A 13 0.20 -1.69 -8.92
N ASP A 14 0.18 -0.96 -10.03
CA ASP A 14 -1.00 -0.19 -10.40
C ASP A 14 -2.14 -1.13 -10.80
N TYR A 15 -3.31 -0.94 -10.18
CA TYR A 15 -4.51 -1.74 -10.44
C TYR A 15 -5.62 -0.82 -10.95
N GLY A 16 -5.77 -0.76 -12.27
CA GLY A 16 -6.69 0.16 -12.93
C GLY A 16 -6.33 1.65 -12.75
N GLU A 17 -7.32 2.51 -13.03
CA GLU A 17 -7.11 3.96 -13.05
C GLU A 17 -7.05 4.62 -11.66
N SER A 18 -7.63 3.98 -10.65
CA SER A 18 -7.79 4.60 -9.32
C SER A 18 -7.20 3.79 -8.16
N TYR A 19 -6.84 2.53 -8.37
CA TYR A 19 -6.39 1.63 -7.31
C TYR A 19 -4.93 1.26 -7.48
N LYS A 20 -4.29 0.88 -6.38
CA LYS A 20 -2.96 0.27 -6.38
C LYS A 20 -2.98 -0.94 -5.46
N ILE A 21 -2.25 -1.98 -5.82
CA ILE A 21 -1.96 -3.12 -4.97
C ILE A 21 -0.55 -2.92 -4.43
N ILE A 22 -0.40 -2.82 -3.12
CA ILE A 22 0.89 -2.75 -2.45
C ILE A 22 1.16 -4.05 -1.72
N SER A 23 2.41 -4.47 -1.67
CA SER A 23 2.87 -5.55 -0.81
C SER A 23 3.67 -4.95 0.33
N ILE A 24 3.21 -5.19 1.56
CA ILE A 24 3.89 -4.74 2.78
C ILE A 24 4.68 -5.92 3.34
N LEU A 25 5.95 -5.70 3.64
CA LEU A 25 6.73 -6.59 4.49
C LEU A 25 6.60 -6.10 5.92
N ASN A 26 6.04 -6.95 6.79
CA ASN A 26 5.92 -6.62 8.20
C ASN A 26 7.22 -6.94 8.97
N GLU A 27 7.28 -6.49 10.23
CA GLU A 27 8.40 -6.78 11.15
C GLU A 27 8.63 -8.28 11.41
N TYR A 28 7.61 -9.11 11.18
CA TYR A 28 7.66 -10.57 11.36
C TYR A 28 8.12 -11.31 10.08
N GLY A 29 8.51 -10.58 9.03
CA GLY A 29 8.96 -11.17 7.76
C GLY A 29 7.83 -11.69 6.85
N ALA A 30 6.57 -11.49 7.21
CA ALA A 30 5.43 -11.86 6.37
C ALA A 30 5.12 -10.79 5.33
N LYS A 31 4.86 -11.24 4.10
CA LYS A 31 4.43 -10.39 2.98
C LYS A 31 2.92 -10.34 2.93
N VAL A 32 2.36 -9.15 3.10
CA VAL A 32 0.91 -8.92 3.10
C VAL A 32 0.52 -8.09 1.88
N PRO A 33 -0.18 -8.67 0.88
CA PRO A 33 -0.71 -7.92 -0.24
C PRO A 33 -1.99 -7.17 0.18
N LEU A 34 -2.04 -5.88 -0.12
CA LEU A 34 -3.16 -4.99 0.23
C LEU A 34 -3.53 -4.12 -0.96
N MET A 35 -4.83 -3.89 -1.15
CA MET A 35 -5.33 -2.95 -2.16
C MET A 35 -5.58 -1.58 -1.52
N VAL A 36 -4.86 -0.58 -1.99
CA VAL A 36 -5.10 0.82 -1.64
C VAL A 36 -6.13 1.39 -2.61
N ARG A 37 -7.32 1.63 -2.09
CA ARG A 37 -8.39 2.28 -2.86
C ARG A 37 -8.12 3.77 -3.01
N ARG A 38 -8.39 4.30 -4.20
CA ARG A 38 -8.24 5.72 -4.54
C ARG A 38 -6.81 6.25 -4.40
N ALA A 39 -5.80 5.39 -4.48
CA ALA A 39 -4.38 5.75 -4.35
C ALA A 39 -3.90 6.78 -5.38
N LYS A 40 -4.57 6.88 -6.54
CA LYS A 40 -4.22 7.84 -7.61
C LYS A 40 -4.97 9.17 -7.54
N LYS A 41 -5.95 9.34 -6.64
CA LYS A 41 -6.61 10.64 -6.48
C LYS A 41 -5.66 11.61 -5.78
N SER A 42 -5.37 12.73 -6.44
CA SER A 42 -4.53 13.84 -5.97
C SER A 42 -4.89 14.37 -4.56
N LYS A 43 -6.15 14.22 -4.12
CA LYS A 43 -6.58 14.57 -2.75
C LYS A 43 -6.30 13.52 -1.67
N SER A 44 -5.79 12.34 -2.01
CA SER A 44 -5.43 11.33 -1.02
C SER A 44 -3.93 11.39 -0.75
N GLY A 45 -3.52 11.75 0.48
CA GLY A 45 -2.13 11.68 0.92
C GLY A 45 -1.52 10.26 0.83
N LEU A 46 -2.35 9.27 0.51
CA LEU A 46 -1.96 7.90 0.23
C LEU A 46 -1.05 7.79 -1.01
N GLN A 47 -1.13 8.70 -1.98
CA GLN A 47 -0.26 8.62 -3.16
C GLN A 47 1.23 8.78 -2.80
N ALA A 48 1.54 9.71 -1.89
CA ALA A 48 2.91 9.95 -1.42
C ALA A 48 3.37 8.87 -0.43
N ASN A 49 2.48 8.36 0.42
CA ASN A 49 2.80 7.34 1.42
C ASN A 49 2.84 5.91 0.88
N THR A 50 2.39 5.67 -0.36
CA THR A 50 2.40 4.33 -0.99
C THR A 50 3.50 4.15 -2.02
N GLN A 51 4.56 4.92 -1.88
CA GLN A 51 5.75 4.79 -2.72
C GLN A 51 6.61 3.60 -2.27
N LEU A 52 7.34 3.04 -3.23
CA LEU A 52 8.39 2.08 -2.95
C LEU A 52 9.49 2.79 -2.16
N PHE A 53 10.06 2.13 -1.16
CA PHE A 53 11.34 2.56 -0.58
C PHE A 53 12.46 2.42 -1.60
#